data_AF-A0A8K1C7G4-F1
#
_entry.id   AF-A0A8K1C7G4-F1
#
_cell.length_a   1.000
_cell.length_b   1.000
_cell.length_c   1.000
_cell.angle_alpha   90.00
_cell.angle_beta   90.00
_cell.angle_gamma   90.00
#
_symmetry.space_group_name_H-M   'P 1'
#
loop_
_entity.id
_entity.type
_entity.pdbx_description
1 polymer ?
#
loop_
_entity_poly.entity_id
_entity_poly.type
_entity_poly.pdbx_seq_one_letter_code
_entity_poly.pdbx_strand_id
1 'polypeptide(L)'
;GGTYVLVPPCWKRTEEQGTRKIHRLPGTQPILKNTAEFLKKGGRLHDWITSHVEHFKGEPFIGEWLGNPPRVFITTPEAVEEVTKAKFNNFPKGETQLDKLRDVLGGGIFASDHAQWANQRKTAVNLFTV
;
A
#
# COMPACT_ATOMS: atom_id res chain seq x y z
N GLY A 1 16.69 6.59 -0.51
CA GLY A 1 15.77 5.59 -1.08
C GLY A 1 14.83 5.10 0.01
N GLY A 2 13.74 5.84 0.26
CA GLY A 2 12.71 5.42 1.22
C GLY A 2 11.86 4.30 0.65
N THR A 3 11.66 3.23 1.42
CA THR A 3 10.74 2.14 1.06
C THR A 3 9.34 2.54 1.54
N TYR A 4 8.38 2.60 0.62
CA TYR A 4 6.99 2.98 0.94
C TYR A 4 6.07 1.80 0.67
N VAL A 5 5.14 1.55 1.60
CA VAL A 5 4.15 0.48 1.44
C VAL A 5 2.78 1.10 1.23
N LEU A 6 2.11 0.65 0.17
CA LEU A 6 0.73 0.98 -0.14
C LEU A 6 -0.20 0.02 0.59
N VAL A 7 -1.01 0.54 1.50
CA VAL A 7 -2.02 -0.26 2.20
C VAL A 7 -3.41 0.08 1.64
N PRO A 8 -4.13 -0.89 1.03
CA PRO A 8 -5.52 -0.71 0.64
C PRO A 8 -6.44 -0.67 1.87
N PRO A 9 -7.58 0.03 1.83
CA PRO A 9 -8.34 0.40 3.01
C PRO A 9 -9.42 -0.63 3.39
N CYS A 10 -9.28 -1.90 3.00
CA CYS A 10 -10.19 -2.98 3.41
C CYS A 10 -9.94 -3.36 4.88
N TRP A 11 -10.30 -2.46 5.80
CA TRP A 11 -10.13 -2.59 7.24
C TRP A 11 -11.16 -3.53 7.85
N LYS A 12 -10.72 -4.52 8.64
CA LYS A 12 -11.44 -4.97 9.83
C LYS A 12 -10.77 -4.32 11.04
N ARG A 13 -11.54 -3.57 11.83
CA ARG A 13 -11.05 -2.90 13.05
C ARG A 13 -10.68 -3.98 14.08
N THR A 14 -9.38 -4.24 14.26
CA THR A 14 -8.85 -4.88 15.47
C THR A 14 -8.35 -3.79 16.40
N GLU A 15 -8.86 -3.82 17.64
CA GLU A 15 -8.69 -2.79 18.65
C GLU A 15 -7.24 -2.63 19.16
N GLU A 16 -6.96 -1.38 19.56
CA GLU A 16 -5.97 -0.91 20.55
C GLU A 16 -4.47 -1.03 20.27
N GLN A 17 -3.91 -0.15 19.42
CA GLN A 17 -2.59 0.46 19.63
C GLN A 17 -2.58 1.89 19.05
N GLY A 18 -2.01 2.84 19.79
CA GLY A 18 -2.15 4.30 19.61
C GLY A 18 -2.26 4.78 18.16
N THR A 19 -3.29 5.57 17.87
CA THR A 19 -3.54 6.12 16.54
C THR A 19 -2.38 7.00 16.10
N ARG A 20 -1.53 6.48 15.20
CA ARG A 20 -0.59 7.32 14.45
C ARG A 20 -1.41 8.37 13.70
N LYS A 21 -1.06 9.65 13.83
CA LYS A 21 -1.75 10.72 13.13
C LYS A 21 -1.53 10.55 11.62
N ILE A 22 -2.60 10.32 10.88
CA ILE A 22 -2.55 10.22 9.42
C ILE A 22 -2.83 11.60 8.84
N HIS A 23 -1.88 12.14 8.08
CA HIS A 23 -2.05 13.43 7.42
C HIS A 23 -2.90 13.31 6.16
N ARG A 24 -3.74 14.30 5.92
CA ARG A 24 -4.43 14.49 4.63
C ARG A 24 -3.62 15.43 3.75
N LEU A 25 -3.59 15.13 2.46
CA LEU A 25 -2.86 15.93 1.50
C LEU A 25 -3.47 17.33 1.34
N PRO A 26 -2.66 18.39 1.39
CA PRO A 26 -3.13 19.75 1.15
C PRO A 26 -3.62 19.86 -0.30
N GLY A 27 -4.86 20.31 -0.49
CA GLY A 27 -5.44 20.48 -1.83
C GLY A 27 -6.23 19.29 -2.38
N THR A 28 -6.56 18.29 -1.55
CA THR A 28 -7.49 17.22 -1.93
C THR A 28 -8.83 17.81 -2.39
N GLN A 29 -9.18 17.64 -3.67
CA GLN A 29 -10.42 18.16 -4.25
C GLN A 29 -11.62 17.29 -3.88
N PRO A 30 -12.84 17.83 -3.72
CA PRO A 30 -14.00 17.06 -3.28
C PRO A 30 -14.40 15.95 -4.27
N ILE A 31 -14.29 16.20 -5.57
CA ILE A 31 -14.65 15.24 -6.62
C ILE A 31 -13.40 14.56 -7.16
N LEU A 32 -12.45 15.36 -7.64
CA LEU A 32 -11.26 14.83 -8.33
C LEU A 32 -10.17 14.33 -7.36
N LYS A 33 -10.34 14.54 -6.05
CA LYS A 33 -9.39 14.12 -5.00
C LYS A 33 -7.97 14.58 -5.34
N ASN A 34 -6.98 13.70 -5.27
CA ASN A 34 -5.58 14.01 -5.62
C ASN A 34 -5.25 13.64 -7.08
N THR A 35 -6.24 13.23 -7.88
CA THR A 35 -6.02 12.79 -9.27
C THR A 35 -5.47 13.91 -10.14
N ALA A 36 -5.97 15.14 -9.99
CA ALA A 36 -5.52 16.28 -10.81
C ALA A 36 -4.03 16.58 -10.59
N GLU A 37 -3.61 16.59 -9.32
CA GLU A 37 -2.22 16.88 -8.94
C GLU A 37 -1.28 15.76 -9.41
N PHE A 38 -1.71 14.51 -9.26
CA PHE A 38 -0.99 13.34 -9.76
C PHE A 38 -0.79 13.38 -11.29
N LEU A 39 -1.83 13.75 -12.05
CA LEU A 39 -1.75 13.89 -13.50
C LEU A 39 -0.82 15.04 -13.91
N LYS A 40 -0.84 16.16 -13.20
CA LYS A 40 0.06 17.31 -13.45
C LYS A 40 1.54 16.93 -13.28
N LYS A 41 1.87 16.03 -12.35
CA LYS A 41 3.24 15.50 -12.19
C LYS A 41 3.62 14.44 -13.24
N GLY A 42 2.81 14.29 -14.30
CA GLY A 42 3.12 13.43 -15.44
C GLY A 42 3.12 11.93 -15.09
N GLY A 43 2.35 11.52 -14.09
CA GLY A 43 2.29 10.11 -13.68
C GLY A 43 3.55 9.59 -12.98
N ARG A 44 4.48 10.48 -12.58
CA ARG A 44 5.66 10.12 -11.78
C ARG A 44 5.28 9.87 -10.33
N LEU A 45 4.71 8.69 -10.08
CA LEU A 45 4.19 8.31 -8.76
C LEU A 45 5.25 8.37 -7.68
N HIS A 46 6.46 7.87 -7.94
CA HIS A 46 7.54 7.87 -6.94
C HIS A 46 8.01 9.28 -6.57
N ASP A 47 8.13 10.18 -7.54
CA ASP A 47 8.49 11.59 -7.29
C ASP A 47 7.38 12.29 -6.49
N TRP A 48 6.11 12.02 -6.85
CA TRP A 48 4.96 12.55 -6.13
C TRP A 48 4.92 12.05 -4.69
N ILE A 49 5.09 10.75 -4.44
CA ILE A 49 5.15 10.18 -3.09
C ILE A 49 6.31 10.82 -2.31
N THR A 50 7.51 10.83 -2.87
CA THR A 50 8.71 11.35 -2.19
C THR A 50 8.52 12.81 -1.79
N SER A 51 7.94 13.66 -2.65
CA SER A 51 7.66 15.05 -2.30
C SER A 51 6.70 15.21 -1.12
N HIS A 52 5.74 14.30 -0.97
CA HIS A 52 4.82 14.30 0.17
C HIS A 52 5.46 13.76 1.44
N VAL A 53 6.31 12.74 1.32
CA VAL A 53 7.06 12.19 2.44
C VAL A 53 7.98 13.25 3.05
N GLU A 54 8.67 14.02 2.22
CA GLU A 54 9.50 15.15 2.67
C GLU A 54 8.64 16.22 3.34
N HIS A 55 7.48 16.55 2.78
CA HIS A 55 6.56 17.53 3.33
C HIS A 55 6.04 17.15 4.74
N PHE A 56 5.67 15.89 4.94
CA PHE A 56 5.20 15.37 6.24
C PHE A 56 6.32 14.82 7.12
N LYS A 57 7.59 15.03 6.75
CA LYS A 57 8.77 14.57 7.52
C LYS A 57 8.74 13.07 7.84
N GLY A 58 8.24 12.26 6.91
CA GLY A 58 8.10 10.81 7.06
C GLY A 58 6.88 10.35 7.86
N GLU A 59 6.04 11.27 8.35
CA GLU A 59 4.77 10.88 8.95
C GLU A 59 3.79 10.32 7.90
N PRO A 60 2.94 9.34 8.27
CA PRO A 60 2.06 8.69 7.32
C PRO A 60 0.99 9.65 6.79
N PHE A 61 0.66 9.51 5.51
CA PHE A 61 -0.35 10.33 4.86
C PHE A 61 -1.29 9.49 3.99
N ILE A 62 -2.48 10.02 3.73
CA ILE A 62 -3.50 9.36 2.91
C ILE A 62 -3.60 10.00 1.53
N GLY A 63 -3.43 9.19 0.49
CA GLY A 63 -3.68 9.56 -0.90
C GLY A 63 -5.01 9.01 -1.38
N GLU A 64 -5.79 9.86 -2.02
CA GLU A 64 -7.10 9.51 -2.59
C GLU A 64 -7.14 9.84 -4.08
N TRP A 65 -7.62 8.90 -4.90
CA TRP A 65 -7.80 9.09 -6.33
C TRP A 65 -9.24 8.76 -6.72
N LEU A 66 -9.74 9.44 -7.75
CA LEU A 66 -11.02 9.12 -8.36
C LEU A 66 -11.06 7.65 -8.80
N GLY A 67 -12.17 6.96 -8.49
CA GLY A 67 -12.39 5.56 -8.85
C GLY A 67 -11.51 4.55 -8.10
N ASN A 68 -10.71 4.98 -7.11
CA ASN A 68 -9.88 4.08 -6.32
C ASN A 68 -10.18 4.26 -4.82
N PRO A 69 -10.05 3.17 -4.04
CA PRO A 69 -10.15 3.26 -2.61
C PRO A 69 -8.95 4.07 -2.04
N PRO A 70 -9.11 4.82 -0.94
CA PRO A 70 -8.02 5.57 -0.32
C PRO A 70 -6.81 4.70 0.01
N ARG A 71 -5.59 5.21 -0.16
CA ARG A 71 -4.36 4.47 0.17
C ARG A 71 -3.55 5.23 1.20
N VAL A 72 -3.04 4.51 2.19
CA VAL A 72 -2.13 5.08 3.18
C VAL A 72 -0.70 4.81 2.75
N PHE A 73 0.13 5.85 2.80
CA PHE A 73 1.56 5.79 2.56
C PHE A 73 2.27 5.80 3.91
N ILE A 74 3.04 4.76 4.15
CA ILE A 74 3.89 4.63 5.33
C ILE A 74 5.35 4.60 4.91
N THR A 75 6.22 5.26 5.69
CA THR A 75 7.64 5.42 5.34
C THR A 75 8.59 5.15 6.50
N THR A 76 8.10 5.24 7.74
CA THR A 76 8.89 4.92 8.93
C THR A 76 9.19 3.43 8.97
N PRO A 77 10.43 3.02 9.25
CA PRO A 77 10.80 1.60 9.27
C PRO A 77 9.92 0.79 10.23
N GLU A 78 9.54 1.36 11.39
CA GLU A 78 8.68 0.70 12.37
C GLU A 78 7.29 0.42 11.81
N ALA A 79 6.69 1.36 11.06
CA ALA A 79 5.39 1.13 10.40
C ALA A 79 5.50 0.07 9.31
N VAL A 80 6.60 0.10 8.54
CA VAL A 80 6.82 -0.85 7.46
C VAL A 80 6.97 -2.25 8.03
N GLU A 81 7.75 -2.43 9.08
CA GLU A 81 7.89 -3.71 9.78
C GLU A 81 6.57 -4.17 10.42
N GLU A 82 5.81 -3.25 10.99
CA GLU A 82 4.50 -3.55 11.56
C GLU A 82 3.55 -4.12 10.49
N VAL A 83 3.44 -3.47 9.33
CA VAL A 83 2.58 -3.92 8.23
C VAL A 83 3.09 -5.19 7.57
N THR A 84 4.41 -5.33 7.37
CA THR A 84 4.98 -6.42 6.57
C THR A 84 5.33 -7.68 7.35
N LYS A 85 5.65 -7.56 8.65
CA LYS A 85 6.03 -8.68 9.51
C LYS A 85 4.97 -8.95 10.57
N ALA A 86 4.71 -7.98 11.44
CA ALA A 86 3.93 -8.22 12.67
C ALA A 86 2.43 -8.42 12.40
N LYS A 87 1.87 -7.65 11.47
CA LYS A 87 0.44 -7.61 11.18
C LYS A 87 0.14 -7.96 9.72
N PHE A 88 0.99 -8.77 9.07
CA PHE A 88 0.81 -9.15 7.67
C PHE A 88 -0.60 -9.71 7.36
N ASN A 89 -1.15 -10.53 8.25
CA ASN A 89 -2.50 -11.08 8.09
C ASN A 89 -3.62 -10.04 8.22
N ASN A 90 -3.35 -8.88 8.82
CA ASN A 90 -4.33 -7.80 8.94
C ASN A 90 -4.34 -6.88 7.70
N PHE A 91 -3.34 -7.03 6.83
CA PHE A 91 -3.19 -6.23 5.60
C PHE A 91 -3.20 -7.13 4.37
N PRO A 92 -4.35 -7.78 4.04
CA PRO A 92 -4.47 -8.49 2.78
C PRO A 92 -4.25 -7.52 1.61
N LYS A 93 -3.74 -8.00 0.47
CA LYS A 93 -3.53 -7.16 -0.71
C LYS A 93 -4.86 -6.59 -1.23
N GLY A 94 -5.95 -7.29 -0.97
CA GLY A 94 -7.32 -6.85 -1.26
C GLY A 94 -7.79 -7.29 -2.65
N GLU A 95 -9.08 -7.59 -2.77
CA GLU A 95 -9.68 -8.20 -3.98
C GLU A 95 -9.39 -7.38 -5.25
N THR A 96 -9.58 -6.06 -5.21
CA THR A 96 -9.32 -5.19 -6.37
C THR A 96 -7.87 -5.23 -6.85
N GLN A 97 -6.89 -5.41 -5.95
CA GLN A 97 -5.49 -5.57 -6.34
C GLN A 97 -5.23 -6.98 -6.85
N LEU A 98 -5.78 -8.00 -6.18
CA LEU A 98 -5.63 -9.39 -6.60
C LEU A 98 -6.21 -9.59 -8.00
N ASP A 99 -7.41 -9.10 -8.30
CA ASP A 99 -8.04 -9.27 -9.61
C ASP A 99 -7.22 -8.61 -10.73
N LYS A 100 -6.75 -7.37 -10.51
CA LYS A 100 -5.83 -6.69 -11.44
C LYS A 100 -4.55 -7.49 -11.67
N LEU A 101 -4.02 -8.14 -10.63
CA LEU A 101 -2.83 -8.97 -10.73
C LEU A 101 -3.13 -10.33 -11.36
N ARG A 102 -4.32 -10.89 -11.19
CA ARG A 102 -4.75 -12.15 -11.81
C ARG A 102 -4.86 -12.02 -13.32
N ASP A 103 -5.42 -10.93 -13.81
CA ASP A 103 -5.57 -10.70 -15.25
C ASP A 103 -4.20 -10.61 -15.96
N VAL A 104 -3.18 -10.12 -15.26
CA VAL A 104 -1.84 -9.89 -15.82
C VAL A 104 -0.87 -11.05 -15.55
N LEU A 105 -0.89 -11.60 -14.33
CA LEU A 105 0.10 -12.56 -13.82
C LEU A 105 -0.51 -13.94 -13.50
N GLY A 106 -1.81 -14.14 -13.74
CA GLY A 106 -2.53 -15.36 -13.37
C GLY A 106 -2.68 -15.54 -11.85
N GLY A 107 -3.08 -16.73 -11.41
CA GLY A 107 -3.24 -17.10 -9.99
C GLY A 107 -1.94 -17.34 -9.20
N GLY A 108 -0.84 -16.70 -9.59
CA GLY A 108 0.49 -16.90 -9.00
C GLY A 108 0.69 -16.21 -7.65
N ILE A 109 1.92 -16.27 -7.12
CA ILE A 109 2.31 -15.76 -5.79
C ILE A 109 1.99 -14.28 -5.55
N PHE A 110 1.91 -13.45 -6.59
CA PHE A 110 1.53 -12.05 -6.45
C PHE A 110 0.02 -11.84 -6.35
N ALA A 111 -0.77 -12.79 -6.86
CA ALA A 111 -2.21 -12.74 -7.01
C ALA A 111 -2.95 -13.69 -6.03
N SER A 112 -2.27 -14.07 -4.94
CA SER A 112 -2.78 -14.90 -3.85
C SER A 112 -2.51 -14.23 -2.49
N ASP A 113 -3.35 -14.52 -1.50
CA ASP A 113 -3.24 -14.00 -0.13
C ASP A 113 -3.21 -15.13 0.92
N HIS A 114 -2.75 -14.79 2.13
CA HIS A 114 -2.69 -15.66 3.31
C HIS A 114 -2.06 -17.04 3.04
N ALA A 115 -2.80 -18.12 3.29
CA ALA A 115 -2.32 -19.50 3.21
C ALA A 115 -1.90 -19.88 1.78
N GLN A 116 -2.59 -19.38 0.75
CA GLN A 116 -2.22 -19.64 -0.65
C GLN A 116 -0.86 -19.00 -0.98
N TRP A 117 -0.65 -17.76 -0.53
CA TRP A 117 0.63 -17.07 -0.68
C TRP A 117 1.75 -17.80 0.07
N ALA A 118 1.51 -18.24 1.32
CA ALA A 118 2.50 -18.95 2.12
C ALA A 118 2.94 -20.27 1.48
N ASN A 119 1.98 -21.04 0.96
CA ASN A 119 2.25 -22.30 0.24
C ASN A 119 3.06 -22.04 -1.04
N GLN A 120 2.63 -21.10 -1.87
CA GLN A 120 3.34 -20.75 -3.11
C GLN A 120 4.74 -20.20 -2.84
N ARG A 121 4.91 -19.39 -1.78
CA ARG A 121 6.22 -18.89 -1.35
C ARG A 121 7.15 -20.02 -0.92
N LYS A 122 6.66 -20.98 -0.14
CA LYS A 122 7.47 -22.13 0.29
C LYS A 122 7.98 -22.93 -0.91
N THR A 123 7.12 -23.17 -1.90
CA THR A 123 7.52 -23.83 -3.15
C THR A 123 8.55 -23.01 -3.93
N ALA A 124 8.33 -21.69 -4.08
CA ALA A 124 9.25 -20.82 -4.77
C ALA A 124 10.63 -20.75 -4.09
N VAL A 125 10.66 -20.60 -2.76
CA VAL A 125 11.93 -20.58 -1.99
C VAL A 125 12.69 -21.88 -2.18
N ASN A 126 12.01 -23.03 -2.13
CA ASN A 126 12.64 -24.33 -2.39
C ASN A 126 13.22 -24.45 -3.81
N LEU A 127 12.61 -23.79 -4.81
CA LEU A 127 13.11 -23.78 -6.18
C LEU A 127 14.41 -22.97 -6.32
N PHE A 128 14.58 -21.91 -5.52
CA PHE A 128 15.76 -21.03 -5.56
C PHE A 128 16.81 -21.35 -4.50
N THR A 129 16.55 -22.36 -3.66
CA THR A 129 17.54 -22.87 -2.70
C THR A 129 18.18 -24.10 -3.33
N VAL A 130 19.20 -23.86 -4.17
CA VAL A 130 20.12 -24.88 -4.69
C VAL A 130 21.18 -25.17 -3.64
#